data_AF-A0A7V9UN79-F1
#
_entry.id   AF-A0A7V9UN79-F1
#
_cell.length_a   1.000
_cell.length_b   1.000
_cell.length_c   1.000
_cell.angle_alpha   90.00
_cell.angle_beta   90.00
_cell.angle_gamma   90.00
#
_symmetry.space_group_name_H-M   'P 1'
#
loop_
_entity.id
_entity.type
_entity.pdbx_description
1 polymer ?
#
loop_
_entity_poly.entity_id
_entity_poly.type
_entity_poly.pdbx_seq_one_letter_code
_entity_poly.pdbx_strand_id
1 'polypeptide(L)'
;NSKVGLLVFIAILLHKVPEGFTVASIMLASGRSARKARIASLAIGAATIAGVVTVAILRTRVNAAVAYALPFSAGVTLYVAASDLIPEVNHKEEKNPIVSIVVFVGVALFYLLHQLIDL
;
A
#
# COMPACT_ATOMS: atom_id res chain seq x y z
N ASN A 1 -1.99 3.84 -24.50
CA ASN A 1 -3.38 4.34 -24.45
C ASN A 1 -3.48 5.36 -23.32
N SER A 2 -3.69 6.64 -23.63
CA SER A 2 -3.71 7.71 -22.61
C SER A 2 -4.87 7.59 -21.60
N LYS A 3 -5.99 6.95 -21.98
CA LYS A 3 -7.13 6.72 -21.09
C LYS A 3 -6.78 5.75 -19.96
N VAL A 4 -6.13 4.63 -20.30
CA VAL A 4 -5.66 3.64 -19.31
C VAL A 4 -4.61 4.26 -18.39
N GLY A 5 -3.68 5.05 -18.94
CA GLY A 5 -2.67 5.75 -18.13
C GLY A 5 -3.29 6.73 -17.11
N LEU A 6 -4.31 7.49 -17.51
CA LEU A 6 -5.03 8.40 -16.61
C LEU A 6 -5.79 7.64 -15.52
N LEU A 7 -6.47 6.53 -15.87
CA LEU A 7 -7.16 5.68 -14.90
C LEU A 7 -6.19 5.10 -13.86
N VAL A 8 -5.05 4.57 -14.31
CA VAL A 8 -4.01 4.03 -13.42
C VAL A 8 -3.42 5.12 -12.54
N PHE A 9 -3.17 6.32 -13.09
CA PHE A 9 -2.68 7.45 -12.31
C PHE A 9 -3.66 7.85 -11.19
N ILE A 10 -4.95 7.99 -11.51
CA ILE A 10 -6.00 8.31 -10.53
C ILE A 10 -6.11 7.21 -9.48
N ALA A 11 -6.08 5.93 -9.89
CA ALA A 11 -6.14 4.80 -8.98
C ALA A 11 -4.95 4.77 -7.99
N ILE A 12 -3.73 5.03 -8.48
CA ILE A 12 -2.54 5.14 -7.62
C ILE A 12 -2.70 6.31 -6.64
N LEU A 13 -3.11 7.48 -7.14
CA LEU A 13 -3.25 8.68 -6.32
C LEU A 13 -4.28 8.47 -5.19
N LEU A 14 -5.41 7.81 -5.49
CA LEU A 14 -6.45 7.47 -4.52
C LEU A 14 -5.95 6.52 -3.42
N HIS A 15 -5.19 5.48 -3.74
CA HIS A 15 -4.73 4.52 -2.71
C HIS A 15 -3.53 5.02 -1.90
N LYS A 16 -2.79 6.04 -2.37
CA LYS A 16 -1.63 6.60 -1.64
C LYS A 16 -2.03 7.34 -0.37
N VAL A 17 -3.24 7.89 -0.33
CA VAL A 17 -3.78 8.54 0.89
C VAL A 17 -4.00 7.51 2.00
N PRO A 18 -4.78 6.42 1.79
CA PRO A 18 -4.86 5.30 2.73
C PRO A 18 -3.50 4.73 3.13
N GLU A 19 -2.59 4.52 2.17
CA GLU A 19 -1.25 3.97 2.45
C GLU A 19 -0.44 4.88 3.41
N GLY A 20 -0.51 6.19 3.21
CA GLY A 20 0.08 7.16 4.13
C GLY A 20 -0.51 7.09 5.53
N PHE A 21 -1.84 6.95 5.65
CA PHE A 21 -2.48 6.72 6.95
C PHE A 21 -2.04 5.42 7.60
N THR A 22 -1.97 4.32 6.84
CA THR A 22 -1.52 3.01 7.35
C THR A 22 -0.10 3.11 7.91
N VAL A 23 0.84 3.69 7.17
CA VAL A 23 2.23 3.82 7.64
C VAL A 23 2.33 4.75 8.86
N ALA A 24 1.57 5.84 8.87
CA ALA A 24 1.52 6.72 10.03
C ALA A 24 0.98 6.00 11.27
N SER A 25 -0.11 5.24 11.12
CA SER A 25 -0.72 4.46 12.20
C SER A 25 0.23 3.39 12.73
N ILE A 26 0.87 2.59 11.87
CA ILE A 26 1.88 1.59 12.29
C ILE A 26 3.03 2.27 13.03
N MET A 27 3.48 3.43 12.56
CA MET A 27 4.58 4.16 13.21
C MET A 27 4.21 4.66 14.60
N LEU A 28 3.00 5.18 14.77
CA LEU A 28 2.50 5.63 16.06
C LEU A 28 2.28 4.44 17.01
N ALA A 29 1.66 3.37 16.53
CA ALA A 29 1.42 2.13 17.27
C ALA A 29 2.71 1.47 17.75
N SER A 30 3.78 1.49 16.93
CA SER A 30 5.12 1.03 17.31
C SER A 30 5.89 1.98 18.25
N GLY A 31 5.21 2.95 18.86
CA GLY A 31 5.77 3.88 19.84
C GLY A 31 6.68 4.96 19.25
N ARG A 32 6.63 5.21 17.94
CA ARG A 32 7.39 6.32 17.33
C ARG A 32 6.60 7.63 17.40
N SER A 33 7.33 8.74 17.38
CA SER A 33 6.72 10.07 17.45
C SER A 33 5.96 10.43 16.17
N ALA A 34 4.92 11.27 16.30
CA ALA A 34 4.12 11.75 15.17
C ALA A 34 4.97 12.47 14.09
N ARG A 35 6.12 13.05 14.47
CA ARG A 35 7.06 13.61 13.49
C ARG A 35 7.70 12.53 12.63
N LYS A 36 8.14 11.40 13.22
CA LYS A 36 8.72 10.28 12.48
C LYS A 36 7.67 9.63 11.57
N ALA A 37 6.44 9.44 12.06
CA ALA A 37 5.32 8.92 11.28
C ALA A 37 5.02 9.78 10.03
N ARG A 38 4.96 11.12 10.20
CA ARG A 38 4.77 12.05 9.08
C ARG A 38 5.91 12.02 8.08
N ILE A 39 7.16 12.01 8.55
CA ILE A 39 8.34 11.95 7.67
C ILE A 39 8.35 10.65 6.88
N ALA A 40 8.05 9.51 7.51
CA ALA A 40 7.96 8.22 6.82
C ALA A 40 6.87 8.23 5.73
N SER A 41 5.69 8.76 6.04
CA SER A 41 4.58 8.87 5.07
C SER A 41 4.94 9.77 3.89
N LEU A 42 5.58 10.91 4.15
CA LEU A 42 6.07 11.82 3.10
C LEU A 42 7.18 11.18 2.27
N ALA A 43 8.08 10.40 2.87
CA ALA A 43 9.14 9.70 2.16
C ALA A 43 8.58 8.68 1.17
N ILE A 44 7.52 7.94 1.54
CA ILE A 44 6.83 7.02 0.63
C ILE A 44 6.16 7.77 -0.53
N GLY A 45 5.51 8.91 -0.25
CA GLY A 45 4.96 9.78 -1.28
C GLY A 45 6.04 10.27 -2.25
N ALA A 46 7.16 10.75 -1.72
CA ALA A 46 8.30 11.21 -2.51
C ALA A 46 8.92 10.07 -3.34
N ALA A 47 9.05 8.86 -2.78
CA ALA A 47 9.52 7.68 -3.51
C ALA A 47 8.59 7.31 -4.67
N THR A 48 7.27 7.46 -4.50
CA THR A 48 6.29 7.24 -5.58
C THR A 48 6.51 8.24 -6.72
N ILE A 49 6.66 9.53 -6.42
CA ILE A 49 6.94 10.56 -7.42
C ILE A 49 8.28 10.30 -8.12
N ALA A 50 9.32 9.93 -7.36
CA ALA A 50 10.62 9.57 -7.92
C ALA A 50 10.49 8.39 -8.90
N GLY A 51 9.75 7.34 -8.54
CA GLY A 51 9.47 6.21 -9.44
C GLY A 51 8.77 6.64 -10.73
N VAL A 52 7.75 7.50 -10.64
CA VAL A 52 7.05 8.05 -11.83
C VAL A 52 8.01 8.81 -12.73
N VAL A 53 8.84 9.69 -12.16
CA VAL A 53 9.85 10.46 -12.91
C VAL A 53 10.88 9.54 -13.56
N THR A 54 11.36 8.53 -12.85
CA THR A 54 12.29 7.53 -13.39
C THR A 54 11.69 6.79 -14.59
N VAL A 55 10.45 6.32 -14.48
CA VAL A 55 9.76 5.65 -15.61
C VAL A 55 9.55 6.61 -16.79
N ALA A 56 9.23 7.88 -16.52
CA ALA A 56 9.05 8.89 -17.56
C ALA A 56 10.34 9.15 -18.36
N ILE A 57 11.49 9.21 -17.68
CA ILE A 57 12.80 9.46 -18.31
C ILE A 57 13.34 8.21 -19.03
N LEU A 58 13.24 7.03 -18.41
CA LEU A 58 13.86 5.79 -18.91
C LEU A 58 12.89 4.87 -19.67
N ARG A 59 11.85 5.45 -20.28
CA ARG A 59 10.67 4.78 -20.86
C ARG A 59 10.97 3.53 -21.71
N THR A 60 12.08 3.49 -22.45
CA THR A 60 12.48 2.38 -23.32
C THR A 60 13.27 1.27 -22.64
N ARG A 61 13.90 1.54 -21.48
CA ARG A 61 14.70 0.58 -20.70
C ARG A 61 13.93 -0.06 -19.55
N VAL A 62 12.79 0.54 -19.18
CA VAL A 62 12.08 0.23 -17.93
C VAL A 62 11.10 -0.94 -18.06
N ASN A 63 10.67 -1.34 -19.25
CA ASN A 63 9.69 -2.43 -19.42
C ASN A 63 10.12 -3.74 -18.73
N ALA A 64 11.40 -4.12 -18.83
CA ALA A 64 11.91 -5.29 -18.12
C ALA A 64 11.97 -5.06 -16.60
N ALA A 65 12.33 -3.87 -16.15
CA ALA A 65 12.40 -3.53 -14.73
C ALA A 65 11.02 -3.53 -14.06
N VAL A 66 9.96 -3.07 -14.73
CA VAL A 66 8.59 -3.11 -14.19
C VAL A 66 8.12 -4.53 -13.90
N ALA A 67 8.47 -5.49 -14.77
CA ALA A 67 8.11 -6.89 -14.60
C ALA A 67 8.68 -7.51 -13.31
N TYR A 68 9.82 -7.02 -12.82
CA TYR A 68 10.40 -7.44 -11.54
C TYR A 68 9.99 -6.52 -10.38
N ALA A 69 9.84 -5.22 -10.63
CA ALA A 69 9.50 -4.24 -9.61
C ALA A 69 8.08 -4.43 -9.05
N LEU A 70 7.11 -4.83 -9.89
CA LEU A 70 5.73 -5.05 -9.45
C LEU A 70 5.61 -6.25 -8.47
N PRO A 71 6.09 -7.47 -8.79
CA PRO A 71 6.10 -8.57 -7.82
C PRO A 71 6.91 -8.28 -6.57
N PHE A 72 8.04 -7.58 -6.71
CA PHE A 72 8.86 -7.17 -5.56
C PHE A 72 8.08 -6.24 -4.62
N SER A 73 7.42 -5.21 -5.17
CA SER A 73 6.59 -4.29 -4.40
C SER A 73 5.44 -5.02 -3.71
N ALA A 74 4.75 -5.92 -4.42
CA ALA A 74 3.67 -6.73 -3.84
C ALA A 74 4.18 -7.59 -2.66
N GLY A 75 5.37 -8.18 -2.80
CA GLY A 75 6.02 -8.95 -1.74
C GLY A 75 6.35 -8.10 -0.51
N VAL A 76 6.88 -6.89 -0.69
CA VAL A 76 7.15 -5.96 0.43
C VAL A 76 5.85 -5.57 1.14
N THR A 77 4.79 -5.25 0.40
CA THR A 77 3.47 -4.93 0.99
C THR A 77 2.93 -6.12 1.79
N LEU A 78 3.05 -7.34 1.26
CA LEU A 78 2.62 -8.55 1.97
C LEU A 78 3.46 -8.81 3.23
N TYR A 79 4.78 -8.61 3.15
CA TYR A 79 5.68 -8.75 4.29
C TYR A 79 5.30 -7.80 5.42
N VAL A 80 5.13 -6.50 5.12
CA VAL A 80 4.73 -5.48 6.11
C VAL A 80 3.34 -5.80 6.69
N ALA A 81 2.40 -6.24 5.86
CA ALA A 81 1.09 -6.64 6.35
C ALA A 81 1.19 -7.81 7.34
N ALA A 82 2.02 -8.82 7.04
CA ALA A 82 2.19 -9.99 7.89
C ALA A 82 3.04 -9.70 9.15
N SER A 83 4.08 -8.88 9.06
CA SER A 83 5.02 -8.62 10.16
C SER A 83 4.55 -7.54 11.13
N ASP A 84 3.79 -6.56 10.62
CA ASP A 84 3.41 -5.37 11.40
C ASP A 84 1.90 -5.32 11.62
N LEU A 85 1.08 -5.39 10.56
CA LEU A 85 -0.38 -5.23 10.68
C LEU A 85 -1.07 -6.41 11.39
N ILE A 86 -0.74 -7.65 11.04
CA ILE A 86 -1.38 -8.82 11.65
C ILE A 86 -1.08 -8.93 13.15
N PRO A 87 0.18 -8.74 13.64
CA PRO A 87 0.46 -8.73 15.07
C PRO A 87 -0.24 -7.58 15.80
N GLU A 88 -0.33 -6.41 15.17
CA GLU A 88 -0.99 -5.24 15.75
C GLU A 88 -2.49 -5.48 15.97
N VAL A 89 -3.18 -6.02 14.96
CA VAL A 89 -4.60 -6.37 15.05
C VAL A 89 -4.87 -7.48 16.09
N ASN A 90 -3.87 -8.29 16.42
CA ASN A 90 -3.96 -9.40 17.38
C ASN A 90 -3.29 -9.10 18.73
N HIS A 91 -2.87 -7.86 18.99
CA HIS A 91 -2.13 -7.50 20.19
C HIS A 91 -2.98 -7.74 21.46
N LYS A 92 -2.35 -8.29 22.51
CA LYS A 92 -3.05 -8.89 23.66
C LYS A 92 -3.74 -7.90 24.60
N GLU A 93 -3.33 -6.64 24.64
CA GLU A 93 -3.91 -5.62 25.54
C GLU A 93 -5.21 -5.00 24.99
N GLU A 94 -5.45 -5.08 23.67
CA GLU A 94 -6.64 -4.58 22.99
C GLU A 94 -7.34 -5.67 22.17
N LYS A 95 -7.58 -6.86 22.75
CA LYS A 95 -8.31 -7.95 22.08
C LYS A 95 -9.78 -7.58 21.83
N ASN A 96 -10.02 -6.72 20.84
CA ASN A 96 -11.31 -6.47 20.28
C ASN A 96 -11.48 -7.34 19.03
N PRO A 97 -12.24 -8.45 19.11
CA PRO A 97 -12.40 -9.37 17.98
C PRO A 97 -13.01 -8.69 16.75
N ILE A 98 -13.66 -7.53 16.93
CA ILE A 98 -14.19 -6.71 15.83
C ILE A 98 -13.07 -6.31 14.86
N VAL A 99 -11.87 -5.98 15.33
CA VAL A 99 -10.78 -5.52 14.46
C VAL A 99 -10.33 -6.65 13.53
N SER A 100 -10.17 -7.87 14.06
CA SER A 100 -9.85 -9.06 13.26
C SER A 100 -10.97 -9.36 12.25
N ILE A 101 -12.24 -9.28 12.67
CA ILE A 101 -13.38 -9.49 11.77
C ILE A 101 -13.38 -8.48 10.63
N VAL A 102 -13.14 -7.20 10.91
CA VAL A 102 -13.08 -6.14 9.89
C VAL A 102 -11.96 -6.41 8.87
N VAL A 103 -10.80 -6.92 9.31
CA VAL A 103 -9.72 -7.32 8.38
C VAL A 103 -10.20 -8.44 7.45
N PHE A 104 -10.80 -9.51 7.98
CA PHE A 104 -11.31 -10.62 7.17
C PHE A 104 -12.44 -10.19 6.23
N VAL A 105 -13.34 -9.30 6.68
CA VAL A 105 -14.39 -8.70 5.83
C VAL A 105 -13.76 -7.89 4.70
N GLY A 106 -12.71 -7.12 4.97
CA GLY A 106 -11.95 -6.39 3.94
C GLY A 106 -11.35 -7.32 2.88
N VAL A 107 -10.75 -8.43 3.30
CA VAL A 107 -10.21 -9.46 2.38
C VAL A 107 -11.33 -10.10 1.55
N ALA A 108 -12.46 -10.45 2.17
CA ALA A 108 -13.61 -11.02 1.47
C ALA A 108 -14.21 -10.05 0.45
N LEU A 109 -14.37 -8.77 0.83
CA LEU A 109 -14.83 -7.72 -0.08
C LEU A 109 -13.89 -7.53 -1.27
N PHE A 110 -12.57 -7.51 -1.03
CA PHE A 110 -11.59 -7.43 -2.11
C PHE A 110 -11.73 -8.61 -3.09
N TYR A 111 -11.86 -9.83 -2.57
CA TYR A 111 -12.05 -11.03 -3.39
C TYR A 111 -13.35 -10.98 -4.21
N LEU A 112 -14.46 -10.57 -3.61
CA LEU A 112 -15.76 -10.43 -4.30
C LEU A 112 -15.72 -9.36 -5.40
N LEU A 113 -15.10 -8.21 -5.12
CA LEU A 113 -14.92 -7.14 -6.10
C LEU A 113 -14.06 -7.59 -7.29
N HIS A 114 -12.99 -8.35 -7.02
CA HIS A 114 -12.14 -8.89 -8.08
C HIS A 114 -12.91 -9.83 -9.00
N GLN A 115 -13.69 -10.75 -8.44
CA GLN A 115 -14.56 -11.66 -9.22
C GLN A 115 -15.58 -10.89 -10.06
N LEU A 116 -16.16 -9.81 -9.52
CA LEU A 116 -17.15 -8.99 -10.24
C LEU A 116 -16.54 -8.20 -11.41
N ILE A 117 -15.29 -7.73 -11.28
CA ILE A 117 -14.61 -6.96 -12.33
C ILE A 117 -14.11 -7.86 -13.47
N ASP A 118 -13.80 -9.12 -13.17
CA ASP A 118 -13.32 -10.09 -14.15
C ASP A 118 -14.44 -10.87 -14.90
N LEU A 119 -15.71 -10.61 -14.54
CA LEU A 119 -16.94 -11.09 -15.21
C LEU A 119 -17.33 -10.18 -16.40
#